data_AF-A0A917EX06-F1
#
_entry.id   AF-A0A917EX06-F1
#
_cell.length_a   1.000
_cell.length_b   1.000
_cell.length_c   1.000
_cell.angle_alpha   90.00
_cell.angle_beta   90.00
_cell.angle_gamma   90.00
#
_symmetry.space_group_name_H-M   'P 1'
#
loop_
_entity.id
_entity.type
_entity.pdbx_description
1 polymer ?
#
loop_
_entity_poly.entity_id
_entity_poly.type
_entity_poly.pdbx_seq_one_letter_code
_entity_poly.pdbx_strand_id
1 'polypeptide(L)'
;MTRYHARAVRDGKFWFITVDAVRGATQARTIAEIEPMVRDYIAIVESVPASGVDVVVDVELPKNARVHLEAMNRLRVEAADAQAAAAAESRAAARALKNDGLTVREIGHLLGISHQRAHQLLAA
;
A
#
# COMPACT_ATOMS: atom_id res chain seq x y z
N MET A 1 10.08 -8.66 -21.87
CA MET A 1 10.14 -9.14 -20.48
C MET A 1 9.16 -10.28 -20.34
N THR A 2 9.58 -11.39 -19.74
CA THR A 2 8.73 -12.56 -19.49
C THR A 2 8.32 -12.54 -18.02
N ARG A 3 7.02 -12.72 -17.74
CA ARG A 3 6.48 -12.75 -16.38
C ARG A 3 6.49 -14.16 -15.83
N TYR A 4 7.04 -14.32 -14.64
CA TYR A 4 7.10 -15.56 -13.89
C TYR A 4 6.31 -15.42 -12.58
N HIS A 5 5.66 -16.51 -12.20
CA HIS A 5 4.94 -16.62 -10.93
C HIS A 5 5.71 -17.54 -10.00
N ALA A 6 6.05 -17.02 -8.83
CA ALA A 6 6.76 -17.74 -7.79
C ALA A 6 5.88 -17.89 -6.55
N ARG A 7 6.02 -19.01 -5.84
CA ARG A 7 5.41 -19.23 -4.54
C ARG A 7 6.51 -19.36 -3.49
N ALA A 8 6.40 -18.60 -2.40
CA ALA A 8 7.32 -18.68 -1.29
C ALA A 8 6.61 -19.21 -0.04
N VAL A 9 7.11 -20.31 0.52
CA VAL A 9 6.59 -20.93 1.74
C VAL A 9 7.66 -20.87 2.83
N ARG A 10 7.24 -20.54 4.06
CA ARG A 10 8.16 -20.52 5.19
C ARG A 10 8.51 -21.94 5.63
N ASP A 11 9.79 -22.29 5.59
CA ASP A 11 10.33 -23.58 6.04
C ASP A 11 11.47 -23.35 7.06
N GLY A 12 11.15 -23.50 8.34
CA GLY A 12 12.05 -23.23 9.45
C GLY A 12 12.66 -21.82 9.40
N LYS A 13 13.98 -21.76 9.16
CA LYS A 13 14.74 -20.48 9.10
C LYS A 13 14.78 -19.86 7.71
N PHE A 14 14.21 -20.51 6.69
CA PHE A 14 14.28 -20.09 5.31
C PHE A 14 12.88 -19.93 4.69
N TRP A 15 12.84 -19.27 3.55
CA TRP A 15 11.75 -19.29 2.60
C TRP A 15 12.14 -20.23 1.48
N PHE A 16 11.35 -21.27 1.27
CA PHE A 16 11.48 -22.18 0.13
C PHE A 16 10.64 -21.62 -1.02
N ILE A 17 11.24 -21.45 -2.19
CA ILE A 17 10.62 -20.70 -3.29
C ILE A 17 10.61 -21.55 -4.55
N THR A 18 9.42 -21.79 -5.09
CA THR A 18 9.21 -22.48 -6.37
C THR A 18 8.70 -21.51 -7.42
N VAL A 19 8.98 -21.78 -8.70
CA VAL A 19 8.53 -20.96 -9.83
C VAL A 19 7.78 -21.87 -10.80
N ASP A 20 6.53 -21.56 -11.12
CA ASP A 20 5.61 -22.51 -11.80
C ASP A 20 6.16 -23.08 -13.12
N ALA A 21 6.88 -22.27 -13.89
CA ALA A 21 7.42 -22.63 -15.20
C ALA A 21 8.92 -22.99 -15.19
N VAL A 22 9.60 -22.95 -14.04
CA VAL A 22 11.04 -23.16 -13.95
C VAL A 22 11.33 -24.32 -13.02
N ARG A 23 12.00 -25.34 -13.55
CA ARG A 23 12.26 -26.59 -12.81
C ARG A 23 13.13 -26.30 -11.59
N GLY A 24 12.78 -26.85 -10.43
CA GLY A 24 13.55 -26.78 -9.19
C GLY A 24 13.06 -25.71 -8.23
N ALA A 25 13.93 -25.26 -7.32
CA ALA A 25 13.60 -24.28 -6.29
C ALA A 25 14.83 -23.47 -5.88
N THR A 26 14.59 -22.29 -5.33
CA THR A 26 15.59 -21.46 -4.66
C THR A 26 15.15 -21.18 -3.22
N GLN A 27 15.99 -20.52 -2.43
CA GLN A 27 15.69 -20.20 -1.04
C GLN A 27 16.21 -18.82 -0.63
N ALA A 28 15.54 -18.21 0.34
CA ALA A 28 15.92 -16.92 0.93
C ALA A 28 15.86 -16.98 2.46
N ARG A 29 16.61 -16.13 3.18
CA ARG A 29 16.50 -16.04 4.65
C ARG A 29 15.42 -15.05 5.07
N THR A 30 15.22 -13.99 4.29
CA THR A 30 14.25 -12.93 4.56
C THR A 30 13.29 -12.73 3.40
N ILE A 31 12.13 -12.13 3.66
CA ILE A 31 11.14 -11.81 2.60
C ILE A 31 11.74 -10.90 1.53
N ALA A 32 12.58 -9.94 1.93
CA ALA A 32 13.21 -8.97 1.02
C ALA A 32 14.19 -9.64 0.03
N GLU A 33 14.74 -10.80 0.38
CA GLU A 33 15.66 -11.56 -0.46
C GLU A 33 14.93 -12.47 -1.47
N ILE A 34 13.62 -12.69 -1.33
CA ILE A 34 12.88 -13.64 -2.19
C ILE A 34 12.97 -13.23 -3.66
N GLU A 35 12.62 -11.99 -3.99
CA GLU A 35 12.57 -11.53 -5.38
C GLU A 35 13.96 -11.52 -6.05
N PRO A 36 15.04 -11.00 -5.43
CA PRO A 36 16.39 -11.16 -5.95
C PRO A 36 16.78 -12.62 -6.20
N MET A 37 16.52 -13.51 -5.22
CA MET A 37 16.88 -14.93 -5.36
C MET A 37 16.10 -15.64 -6.46
N VAL A 38 14.83 -15.27 -6.67
CA VAL A 38 14.02 -15.81 -7.77
C VAL A 38 14.51 -15.30 -9.12
N ARG A 39 14.84 -14.02 -9.24
CA ARG A 39 15.36 -13.46 -10.50
C ARG A 39 16.68 -14.11 -10.91
N ASP A 40 17.63 -14.22 -9.97
CA ASP A 40 18.92 -14.85 -10.22
C ASP A 40 18.74 -16.32 -10.60
N TYR A 41 17.86 -17.02 -9.89
CA TYR A 41 17.53 -18.41 -10.19
C TYR A 41 16.99 -18.60 -11.61
N ILE A 42 15.99 -17.82 -12.01
CA ILE A 42 15.40 -17.89 -13.36
C ILE A 42 16.44 -17.55 -14.42
N ALA A 43 17.24 -16.50 -14.21
CA ALA A 43 18.27 -16.09 -15.15
C ALA A 43 19.29 -17.20 -15.43
N ILE A 44 19.69 -17.93 -14.38
CA ILE A 44 20.61 -19.06 -14.48
C ILE A 44 19.95 -20.25 -15.19
N VAL A 45 18.76 -20.66 -14.75
CA VAL A 45 18.11 -21.89 -15.26
C VAL A 45 17.65 -21.72 -16.71
N GLU A 46 17.04 -20.59 -17.04
CA GLU A 46 16.53 -20.31 -18.38
C GLU A 46 17.58 -19.70 -19.31
N SER A 47 18.80 -19.45 -18.81
CA SER A 47 19.89 -18.80 -19.56
C SER A 47 19.46 -17.47 -20.20
N VAL A 48 18.72 -16.65 -19.45
CA VAL A 48 18.23 -15.33 -19.87
C VAL A 48 18.83 -14.22 -18.98
N PRO A 49 18.96 -12.98 -19.48
CA PRO A 49 19.35 -11.87 -18.63
C PRO A 49 18.33 -11.62 -17.52
N ALA A 50 18.79 -11.38 -16.29
CA ALA A 50 17.92 -11.07 -15.15
C ALA A 50 17.02 -9.83 -15.38
N SER A 51 17.48 -8.86 -16.18
CA SER A 51 16.70 -7.69 -16.58
C SER A 51 15.49 -8.02 -17.48
N GLY A 52 15.47 -9.20 -18.09
CA GLY A 52 14.35 -9.71 -18.87
C GLY A 52 13.27 -10.41 -18.03
N VAL A 53 13.50 -10.59 -16.72
CA VAL A 53 12.67 -11.37 -15.81
C VAL A 53 11.78 -10.45 -14.97
N ASP A 54 10.48 -10.49 -15.24
CA ASP A 54 9.45 -9.93 -14.36
C ASP A 54 8.96 -11.04 -13.41
N VAL A 55 8.89 -10.77 -12.10
CA VAL A 55 8.54 -11.78 -11.09
C VAL A 55 7.37 -11.28 -10.25
N VAL A 56 6.35 -12.11 -10.14
CA VAL A 56 5.29 -11.96 -9.14
C VAL A 56 5.44 -13.06 -8.11
N VAL A 57 5.62 -12.69 -6.85
CA VAL A 57 5.79 -13.63 -5.74
C VAL A 57 4.52 -13.68 -4.90
N ASP A 58 3.91 -14.86 -4.79
CA ASP A 58 2.90 -15.15 -3.78
C ASP A 58 3.58 -15.73 -2.53
N VAL A 59 3.55 -14.95 -1.44
CA VAL A 59 4.09 -15.37 -0.15
C VAL A 59 2.97 -16.05 0.63
N GLU A 60 3.18 -17.32 0.98
CA GLU A 60 2.23 -18.05 1.80
C GLU A 60 2.30 -17.56 3.25
N LEU A 61 1.28 -16.80 3.63
CA LEU A 61 1.10 -16.31 4.99
C LEU A 61 0.10 -17.20 5.75
N PRO A 62 0.26 -17.33 7.09
CA PRO A 62 -0.76 -17.96 7.91
C PRO A 62 -2.14 -17.34 7.67
N LYS A 63 -3.18 -18.18 7.56
CA LYS A 63 -4.53 -17.74 7.20
C LYS A 63 -5.03 -16.53 8.01
N ASN A 64 -4.82 -16.55 9.33
CA ASN A 64 -5.24 -15.44 10.20
C ASN A 64 -4.50 -14.13 9.87
N ALA A 65 -3.20 -14.20 9.60
CA ALA A 65 -2.42 -13.02 9.21
C ALA A 65 -2.90 -12.45 7.86
N ARG A 66 -3.21 -13.32 6.88
CA ARG A 66 -3.78 -12.91 5.59
C ARG A 66 -5.09 -12.14 5.76
N VAL A 67 -6.01 -12.67 6.56
CA VAL A 67 -7.31 -12.03 6.85
C VAL A 67 -7.12 -10.64 7.47
N HIS A 68 -6.21 -10.50 8.44
CA HIS A 68 -5.95 -9.21 9.07
C HIS A 68 -5.28 -8.21 8.12
N LEU A 69 -4.37 -8.65 7.25
CA LEU A 69 -3.74 -7.78 6.24
C LEU A 69 -4.74 -7.29 5.18
N GLU A 70 -5.64 -8.17 4.73
CA GLU A 70 -6.73 -7.80 3.82
C GLU A 70 -7.66 -6.77 4.47
N ALA A 71 -8.06 -7.01 5.72
CA ALA A 71 -8.87 -6.05 6.48
C ALA A 71 -8.15 -4.71 6.69
N MET A 72 -6.87 -4.74 7.04
CA MET A 72 -6.04 -3.54 7.18
C MET A 72 -6.01 -2.74 5.87
N ASN A 73 -5.76 -3.38 4.74
CA ASN A 73 -5.71 -2.69 3.45
C ASN A 73 -7.06 -2.06 3.09
N ARG A 74 -8.16 -2.79 3.29
CA ARG A 74 -9.51 -2.28 3.07
C ARG A 74 -9.80 -1.06 3.95
N LEU A 75 -9.53 -1.16 5.25
CA LEU A 75 -9.74 -0.06 6.20
C LEU A 75 -8.87 1.16 5.88
N ARG A 76 -7.66 0.97 5.33
CA ARG A 76 -6.81 2.09 4.88
C ARG A 76 -7.42 2.85 3.71
N VAL A 77 -8.03 2.14 2.76
CA VAL A 77 -8.75 2.77 1.64
C VAL A 77 -9.97 3.52 2.16
N GLU A 78 -10.80 2.86 2.98
CA GLU A 78 -11.98 3.48 3.58
C GLU A 78 -11.63 4.74 4.41
N ALA A 79 -10.55 4.69 5.18
CA ALA A 79 -10.07 5.83 5.95
C ALA A 79 -9.58 6.98 5.05
N ALA A 80 -8.89 6.68 3.95
CA ALA A 80 -8.44 7.69 2.99
C ALA A 80 -9.64 8.38 2.32
N ASP A 81 -10.64 7.61 1.92
CA ASP A 81 -11.87 8.13 1.30
C ASP A 81 -12.68 8.99 2.28
N ALA A 82 -12.87 8.51 3.51
CA ALA A 82 -13.54 9.26 4.56
C ALA A 82 -12.81 10.57 4.90
N GLN A 83 -11.48 10.54 4.94
CA GLN A 83 -10.66 11.74 5.18
C GLN A 83 -10.78 12.75 4.03
N ALA A 84 -10.80 12.28 2.78
CA ALA A 84 -10.99 13.13 1.61
C ALA A 84 -12.39 13.78 1.60
N ALA A 85 -13.43 13.01 1.90
CA ALA A 85 -14.80 13.51 2.03
C ALA A 85 -14.92 14.56 3.15
N ALA A 86 -14.39 14.25 4.34
CA ALA A 86 -14.39 15.18 5.47
C ALA A 86 -13.65 16.50 5.14
N ALA A 87 -12.54 16.42 4.41
CA ALA A 87 -11.81 17.61 3.96
C ALA A 87 -12.59 18.43 2.92
N ALA A 88 -13.40 17.80 2.07
CA ALA A 88 -14.30 18.50 1.14
C ALA A 88 -15.43 19.22 1.88
N GLU A 89 -16.11 18.52 2.79
CA GLU A 89 -17.17 19.10 3.61
C GLU A 89 -16.66 20.22 4.52
N SER A 90 -15.45 20.08 5.08
CA SER A 90 -14.84 21.14 5.89
C SER A 90 -14.64 22.44 5.11
N ARG A 91 -14.25 22.35 3.82
CA ARG A 91 -14.11 23.52 2.94
C ARG A 91 -15.46 24.10 2.57
N ALA A 92 -16.44 23.24 2.25
CA ALA A 92 -17.79 23.67 1.94
C ALA A 92 -18.43 24.42 3.12
N ALA A 93 -18.33 23.85 4.33
CA ALA A 93 -18.80 24.47 5.56
C ALA A 93 -18.09 25.79 5.85
N ALA A 94 -16.76 25.85 5.75
CA ALA A 94 -16.02 27.10 5.92
C ALA A 94 -16.51 28.21 4.98
N ARG A 95 -16.71 27.88 3.70
CA ARG A 95 -17.21 28.83 2.68
C ARG A 95 -18.64 29.27 2.96
N ALA A 96 -19.53 28.35 3.32
CA ALA A 96 -20.92 28.67 3.68
C ALA A 96 -20.98 29.63 4.87
N LEU A 97 -20.29 29.30 5.96
CA LEU A 97 -20.22 30.17 7.14
C LEU A 97 -19.62 31.54 6.82
N LYS A 98 -18.62 31.60 5.94
CA LYS A 98 -18.05 32.88 5.50
C LYS A 98 -19.04 33.73 4.70
N ASN A 99 -19.83 33.10 3.84
CA ASN A 99 -20.88 33.78 3.06
C ASN A 99 -22.00 34.31 3.96
N ASP A 100 -22.29 33.64 5.07
CA ASP A 100 -23.23 34.10 6.11
C ASP A 100 -22.66 35.23 7.00
N GLY A 101 -21.45 35.72 6.68
CA GLY A 101 -20.86 36.89 7.32
C GLY A 101 -20.00 36.58 8.55
N LEU A 102 -19.80 35.31 8.92
CA LEU A 102 -18.99 34.97 10.09
C LEU A 102 -17.52 35.36 9.90
N THR A 103 -16.88 35.71 11.01
CA THR A 103 -15.45 35.96 11.05
C THR A 103 -14.66 34.65 10.94
N VAL A 104 -13.43 34.71 10.39
CA VAL A 104 -12.57 33.53 10.27
C VAL A 104 -12.30 32.87 11.63
N ARG A 105 -12.36 33.65 12.72
CA ARG A 105 -12.15 33.17 14.09
C ARG A 105 -13.33 32.32 14.58
N GLU A 106 -14.56 32.77 14.32
CA GLU A 106 -15.78 32.01 14.63
C GLU A 106 -15.86 30.73 13.79
N ILE A 107 -15.51 30.82 12.51
CA ILE A 107 -15.43 29.65 11.62
C ILE A 107 -14.46 28.61 12.17
N GLY A 108 -13.27 29.03 12.60
CA GLY A 108 -12.31 28.11 13.24
C GLY A 108 -12.89 27.44 14.49
N HIS A 109 -13.56 28.21 15.35
CA HIS A 109 -14.20 27.67 16.55
C HIS A 109 -15.28 26.64 16.22
N LEU A 110 -16.18 26.93 15.27
CA LEU A 110 -17.28 26.03 14.86
C LEU A 110 -16.77 24.74 14.19
N LEU A 111 -15.68 24.84 13.42
CA LEU A 111 -15.05 23.69 12.78
C LEU A 111 -14.09 22.92 13.72
N GLY A 112 -13.91 23.36 14.96
CA GLY A 112 -13.01 22.72 15.92
C GLY A 112 -11.52 22.82 15.55
N ILE A 113 -11.13 23.85 14.80
CA ILE A 113 -9.77 24.06 14.29
C ILE A 113 -9.24 25.46 14.64
N SER A 114 -7.94 25.67 14.45
CA SER A 114 -7.35 27.00 14.65
C SER A 114 -7.85 28.00 13.59
N HIS A 115 -7.87 29.29 13.96
CA HIS A 115 -8.14 30.39 13.02
C HIS A 115 -7.25 30.33 11.76
N GLN A 116 -5.97 30.00 11.93
CA GLN A 116 -5.03 29.86 10.81
C GLN A 116 -5.45 28.73 9.86
N ARG A 117 -5.92 27.60 10.39
CA ARG A 117 -6.41 26.49 9.56
C ARG A 117 -7.72 26.85 8.86
N ALA A 118 -8.63 27.55 9.53
CA ALA A 118 -9.85 28.07 8.90
C ALA A 118 -9.53 29.03 7.74
N HIS A 119 -8.55 29.92 7.94
CA HIS A 119 -8.06 30.80 6.88
C HIS A 119 -7.50 29.99 5.68
N GLN A 120 -6.71 28.95 5.92
CA GLN A 120 -6.19 28.08 4.86
C GLN A 120 -7.31 27.37 4.07
N LEU A 121 -8.37 26.90 4.75
CA LEU A 121 -9.49 26.24 4.08
C LEU A 121 -10.28 27.19 3.16
N LEU A 122 -10.33 28.48 3.50
CA LEU A 122 -10.96 29.51 2.68
C LEU A 122 -10.09 29.97 1.49
N ALA A 123 -8.77 29.81 1.60
CA ALA A 123 -7.80 30.18 0.57
C ALA A 123 -7.51 29.05 -0.44
N ALA A 124 -7.97 27.83 -0.15
CA ALA A 124 -7.88 26.65 -1.03
C ALA A 124 -9.17 26.47 -1.86
#